data_AF-B8HUK0-F1
#
_entry.id   AF-B8HUK0-F1
#
_cell.length_a   1.000
_cell.length_b   1.000
_cell.length_c   1.000
_cell.angle_alpha   90.00
_cell.angle_beta   90.00
_cell.angle_gamma   90.00
#
_symmetry.space_group_name_H-M   'P 1'
#
loop_
_entity.id
_entity.type
_entity.pdbx_description
1 polymer ?
#
loop_
_entity_poly.entity_id
_entity_poly.type
_entity_poly.pdbx_seq_one_letter_code
_entity_poly.pdbx_strand_id
1 'polypeptide(L)'
;MIVASQPEVFYPSSDGEPLAETSLHIDAIIAVVTALRLYLQQRQQAESAIVLTNQFLYYAQGWPRLRVAPDVMVIFGVDPGPRDNFKIWEEGQVPAVIFEITSAATQDQDQGFKKGLYQQLGVQEYWQFDPKGEWIAEKLRGYQLAHGEYVPIPDLCSQILQLRLSVEAQLLSFYRLDTDEKLPILEDMALALQQAVSQAEAEQQRAEQERLRAERLAEKLRELGFNPDQL
;
A
#
# COMPACT_ATOMS: atom_id res chain seq x y z
N MET A 1 -12.61 -39.23 31.67
CA MET A 1 -11.79 -38.97 30.47
C MET A 1 -11.10 -37.64 30.69
N ILE A 2 -9.78 -37.65 30.89
CA ILE A 2 -8.99 -36.41 30.91
C ILE A 2 -8.78 -36.04 29.45
N VAL A 3 -9.47 -34.99 28.98
CA VAL A 3 -9.15 -34.36 27.70
C VAL A 3 -7.83 -33.66 27.93
N ALA A 4 -6.74 -34.27 27.47
CA ALA A 4 -5.45 -33.58 27.45
C ALA A 4 -5.60 -32.37 26.52
N SER A 5 -5.57 -31.16 27.09
CA SER A 5 -5.47 -29.94 26.29
C SER A 5 -4.14 -30.00 25.54
N GLN A 6 -4.19 -30.05 24.21
CA GLN A 6 -2.98 -29.89 23.42
C GLN A 6 -2.34 -28.54 23.78
N PRO A 7 -1.02 -28.48 24.01
CA PRO A 7 -0.37 -27.20 24.26
C PRO A 7 -0.63 -26.26 23.08
N GLU A 8 -0.99 -25.02 23.40
CA GLU A 8 -1.22 -23.99 22.40
C GLU A 8 0.05 -23.80 21.57
N VAL A 9 -0.05 -24.03 20.27
CA VAL A 9 1.07 -23.91 19.34
C VAL A 9 1.41 -22.44 19.18
N PHE A 10 2.64 -22.05 19.53
CA PHE A 10 3.11 -20.68 19.36
C PHE A 10 3.53 -20.41 17.91
N TYR A 11 3.03 -19.31 17.35
CA TYR A 11 3.38 -18.81 16.02
C TYR A 11 4.17 -17.52 16.17
N PRO A 12 5.49 -17.51 15.93
CA PRO A 12 6.30 -16.32 16.07
C PRO A 12 5.94 -15.27 15.02
N SER A 13 6.18 -14.00 15.33
CA SER A 13 5.99 -12.88 14.40
C SER A 13 7.28 -12.42 13.72
N SER A 14 8.42 -12.98 14.14
CA SER A 14 9.76 -12.74 13.58
C SER A 14 10.59 -14.03 13.73
N ASP A 15 11.57 -14.22 12.85
CA ASP A 15 12.59 -15.26 12.97
C ASP A 15 13.76 -14.87 13.89
N GLY A 16 13.78 -13.63 14.39
CA GLY A 16 14.86 -13.08 15.21
C GLY A 16 16.03 -12.53 14.42
N GLU A 17 15.99 -12.57 13.09
CA GLU A 17 17.04 -12.04 12.23
C GLU A 17 16.78 -10.54 11.91
N PRO A 18 17.83 -9.74 11.66
CA PRO A 18 17.65 -8.38 11.19
C PRO A 18 16.99 -8.35 9.80
N LEU A 19 16.03 -7.44 9.62
CA LEU A 19 15.48 -7.12 8.29
C LEU A 19 16.48 -6.24 7.51
N ALA A 20 17.57 -6.86 7.06
CA ALA A 20 18.62 -6.18 6.31
C ALA A 20 18.31 -6.20 4.81
N GLU A 21 18.03 -5.03 4.24
CA GLU A 21 17.69 -4.87 2.83
C GLU A 21 18.45 -3.71 2.18
N THR A 22 18.52 -3.73 0.85
CA THR A 22 19.07 -2.58 0.09
C THR A 22 18.10 -1.40 0.11
N SER A 23 18.62 -0.17 0.03
CA SER A 23 17.78 1.03 -0.02
C SER A 23 16.75 0.97 -1.16
N LEU A 24 17.18 0.55 -2.35
CA LEU A 24 16.31 0.45 -3.51
C LEU A 24 15.14 -0.54 -3.31
N HIS A 25 15.41 -1.68 -2.67
CA HIS A 25 14.39 -2.68 -2.40
C HIS A 25 13.37 -2.15 -1.37
N ILE A 26 13.83 -1.49 -0.31
CA ILE A 26 12.95 -0.83 0.67
C ILE A 26 12.15 0.31 0.04
N ASP A 27 12.76 1.16 -0.79
CA ASP A 27 12.08 2.25 -1.47
C ASP A 27 10.95 1.73 -2.38
N ALA A 28 11.20 0.62 -3.10
CA ALA A 28 10.19 -0.03 -3.92
C ALA A 28 9.03 -0.61 -3.08
N ILE A 29 9.31 -1.28 -1.96
CA ILE A 29 8.27 -1.77 -1.04
C ILE A 29 7.45 -0.61 -0.48
N ILE A 30 8.11 0.46 -0.03
CA ILE A 30 7.43 1.65 0.52
C ILE A 30 6.51 2.27 -0.52
N ALA A 31 6.96 2.42 -1.77
CA ALA A 31 6.14 2.96 -2.86
C ALA A 31 4.86 2.12 -3.07
N VAL A 32 4.99 0.79 -3.10
CA VAL A 32 3.83 -0.11 -3.27
C VAL A 32 2.89 -0.02 -2.06
N VAL A 33 3.41 -0.15 -0.84
CA VAL A 33 2.61 -0.17 0.38
C VAL A 33 1.84 1.13 0.56
N THR A 34 2.50 2.27 0.35
CA THR A 34 1.89 3.59 0.57
C THR A 34 0.82 3.90 -0.49
N ALA A 35 1.11 3.65 -1.76
CA ALA A 35 0.14 3.81 -2.84
C ALA A 35 -1.12 2.95 -2.62
N LEU A 36 -0.93 1.65 -2.30
CA LEU A 36 -2.06 0.73 -2.11
C LEU A 36 -2.87 1.04 -0.85
N ARG A 37 -2.22 1.38 0.29
CA ARG A 37 -2.95 1.75 1.51
C ARG A 37 -3.81 2.99 1.29
N LEU A 38 -3.26 4.03 0.66
CA LEU A 38 -4.01 5.26 0.38
C LEU A 38 -5.19 4.98 -0.55
N TYR A 39 -4.93 4.28 -1.66
CA TYR A 39 -5.94 3.96 -2.65
C TYR A 39 -7.08 3.12 -2.08
N LEU A 40 -6.77 2.07 -1.33
CA LEU A 40 -7.77 1.18 -0.74
C LEU A 40 -8.56 1.86 0.39
N GLN A 41 -7.93 2.76 1.16
CA GLN A 41 -8.62 3.56 2.19
C GLN A 41 -9.63 4.55 1.58
N GLN A 42 -9.31 5.14 0.43
CA GLN A 42 -10.20 6.09 -0.26
C GLN A 42 -11.32 5.39 -1.04
N ARG A 43 -11.19 4.09 -1.28
CA ARG A 43 -12.15 3.33 -2.07
C ARG A 43 -13.46 3.15 -1.28
N GLN A 44 -14.55 3.69 -1.80
CA GLN A 44 -15.90 3.50 -1.25
C GLN A 44 -16.47 2.12 -1.67
N GLN A 45 -15.79 1.04 -1.29
CA GLN A 45 -16.27 -0.32 -1.53
C GLN A 45 -16.94 -0.91 -0.29
N ALA A 46 -17.77 -1.94 -0.50
CA ALA A 46 -18.51 -2.62 0.56
C ALA A 46 -17.60 -3.49 1.46
N GLU A 47 -16.43 -3.92 0.96
CA GLU A 47 -15.51 -4.77 1.66
C GLU A 47 -14.27 -3.99 2.13
N SER A 48 -13.91 -4.16 3.39
CA SER A 48 -12.67 -3.63 3.95
C SER A 48 -11.46 -4.33 3.33
N ALA A 49 -10.36 -3.60 3.21
CA ALA A 49 -9.09 -4.13 2.73
C ALA A 49 -7.95 -3.70 3.65
N ILE A 50 -6.96 -4.57 3.82
CA ILE A 50 -5.71 -4.26 4.51
C ILE A 50 -4.51 -4.60 3.62
N VAL A 51 -3.41 -3.88 3.84
CA VAL A 51 -2.11 -4.12 3.18
C VAL A 51 -1.07 -4.40 4.26
N LEU A 52 -0.50 -5.60 4.22
CA LEU A 52 0.55 -6.06 5.12
C LEU A 52 1.85 -6.19 4.33
N THR A 53 2.98 -6.02 5.01
CA THR A 53 4.31 -5.92 4.40
C THR A 53 5.33 -6.63 5.27
N ASN A 54 6.18 -7.46 4.68
CA ASN A 54 7.25 -8.21 5.38
C ASN A 54 6.74 -8.90 6.66
N GLN A 55 5.55 -9.48 6.58
CA GLN A 55 4.88 -10.10 7.71
C GLN A 55 4.64 -11.58 7.42
N PHE A 56 4.82 -12.43 8.44
CA PHE A 56 4.57 -13.86 8.28
C PHE A 56 3.10 -14.14 7.97
N LEU A 57 2.92 -14.83 6.84
CA LEU A 57 1.72 -15.50 6.39
C LEU A 57 1.84 -16.99 6.73
N TYR A 58 1.01 -17.44 7.67
CA TYR A 58 0.88 -18.84 8.05
C TYR A 58 -0.26 -19.50 7.29
N TYR A 59 0.05 -20.62 6.65
CA TYR A 59 -0.89 -21.32 5.77
C TYR A 59 -1.22 -22.77 6.23
N ALA A 60 -0.67 -23.22 7.35
CA ALA A 60 -1.00 -24.53 7.92
C ALA A 60 -1.12 -24.49 9.45
N GLN A 61 -2.34 -24.75 9.94
CA GLN A 61 -2.63 -24.82 11.38
C GLN A 61 -1.92 -26.03 12.01
N GLY A 62 -1.26 -25.79 13.13
CA GLY A 62 -0.44 -26.73 13.90
C GLY A 62 1.04 -26.73 13.52
N TRP A 63 1.43 -26.02 12.45
CA TRP A 63 2.76 -26.12 11.85
C TRP A 63 3.45 -24.75 11.74
N PRO A 64 4.06 -24.22 12.81
CA PRO A 64 4.60 -22.85 12.85
C PRO A 64 5.85 -22.63 11.98
N ARG A 65 6.35 -23.67 11.29
CA ARG A 65 7.41 -23.54 10.27
C ARG A 65 6.86 -23.39 8.85
N LEU A 66 5.58 -23.71 8.64
CA LEU A 66 4.90 -23.55 7.35
C LEU A 66 4.37 -22.12 7.25
N ARG A 67 5.28 -21.23 6.86
CA ARG A 67 5.05 -19.80 6.71
C ARG A 67 5.93 -19.21 5.61
N VAL A 68 5.52 -18.06 5.11
CA VAL A 68 6.30 -17.19 4.22
C VAL A 68 6.15 -15.75 4.67
N ALA A 69 7.06 -14.87 4.26
CA ALA A 69 6.90 -13.42 4.42
C ALA A 69 6.87 -12.80 3.02
N PRO A 70 5.69 -12.51 2.46
CA PRO A 70 5.59 -11.75 1.22
C PRO A 70 5.98 -10.28 1.49
N ASP A 71 6.64 -9.65 0.53
CA ASP A 71 7.04 -8.24 0.65
C ASP A 71 5.80 -7.34 0.80
N VAL A 72 4.77 -7.57 -0.01
CA VAL A 72 3.45 -6.92 0.13
C VAL A 72 2.33 -7.90 -0.13
N MET A 73 1.31 -7.90 0.72
CA MET A 73 0.08 -8.66 0.53
C MET A 73 -1.16 -7.81 0.78
N VAL A 74 -2.15 -7.94 -0.11
CA VAL A 74 -3.46 -7.27 -0.04
C VAL A 74 -4.53 -8.29 0.30
N ILE A 75 -5.27 -8.04 1.38
CA ILE A 75 -6.33 -8.92 1.88
C ILE A 75 -7.64 -8.13 1.90
N PHE A 76 -8.70 -8.72 1.36
CA PHE A 76 -10.06 -8.16 1.39
C PHE A 76 -10.94 -8.92 2.38
N GLY A 77 -12.01 -8.28 2.86
CA GLY A 77 -13.02 -8.90 3.70
C GLY A 77 -12.54 -9.25 5.11
N VAL A 78 -11.57 -8.50 5.65
CA VAL A 78 -11.07 -8.63 7.03
C VAL A 78 -11.16 -7.31 7.78
N ASP A 79 -11.28 -7.37 9.10
CA ASP A 79 -11.34 -6.17 9.93
C ASP A 79 -10.05 -5.33 9.80
N PRO A 80 -10.16 -3.99 9.78
CA PRO A 80 -9.00 -3.11 9.72
C PRO A 80 -8.20 -3.19 11.03
N GLY A 81 -6.87 -3.10 10.92
CA GLY A 81 -6.00 -3.01 12.09
C GLY A 81 -4.66 -3.70 11.91
N PRO A 82 -3.72 -3.49 12.85
CA PRO A 82 -2.42 -4.15 12.85
C PRO A 82 -2.55 -5.61 13.29
N ARG A 83 -1.74 -6.48 12.67
CA ARG A 83 -1.61 -7.90 13.01
C ARG A 83 -0.16 -8.14 13.43
N ASP A 84 0.08 -9.11 14.30
CA ASP A 84 1.44 -9.56 14.64
C ASP A 84 1.96 -10.55 13.58
N ASN A 85 1.08 -11.44 13.14
CA ASN A 85 1.24 -12.31 11.98
C ASN A 85 -0.15 -12.58 11.38
N PHE A 86 -0.19 -13.07 10.14
CA PHE A 86 -1.42 -13.38 9.44
C PHE A 86 -1.58 -14.89 9.32
N LYS A 87 -2.69 -15.46 9.81
CA LYS A 87 -2.99 -16.88 9.72
C LYS A 87 -4.30 -17.08 8.98
N ILE A 88 -4.24 -17.81 7.86
CA ILE A 88 -5.39 -17.99 6.95
C ILE A 88 -6.61 -18.56 7.67
N TRP A 89 -6.42 -19.47 8.65
CA TRP A 89 -7.53 -20.09 9.37
C TRP A 89 -8.16 -19.23 10.48
N GLU A 90 -7.45 -18.22 11.00
CA GLU A 90 -8.01 -17.29 11.99
C GLU A 90 -8.77 -16.16 11.30
N GLU A 91 -8.24 -15.68 10.17
CA GLU A 91 -8.82 -14.58 9.39
C GLU A 91 -9.87 -15.07 8.39
N GLY A 92 -9.89 -16.37 8.07
CA GLY A 92 -10.80 -16.97 7.09
C GLY A 92 -10.54 -16.52 5.65
N GLN A 93 -9.42 -15.84 5.41
CA GLN A 93 -9.08 -15.22 4.13
C GLN A 93 -7.65 -15.55 3.72
N VAL A 94 -7.44 -15.61 2.40
CA VAL A 94 -6.12 -15.70 1.75
C VAL A 94 -5.84 -14.33 1.13
N PRO A 95 -4.57 -13.86 1.09
CA PRO A 95 -4.24 -12.68 0.28
C PRO A 95 -4.77 -12.80 -1.14
N ALA A 96 -5.48 -11.77 -1.59
CA ALA A 96 -5.98 -11.72 -2.95
C ALA A 96 -4.88 -11.33 -3.94
N VAL A 97 -3.98 -10.43 -3.51
CA VAL A 97 -2.85 -9.97 -4.33
C VAL A 97 -1.57 -10.02 -3.51
N ILE A 98 -0.50 -10.55 -4.09
CA ILE A 98 0.85 -10.55 -3.51
C ILE A 98 1.83 -9.89 -4.48
N PHE A 99 2.72 -9.05 -3.95
CA PHE A 99 3.88 -8.52 -4.65
C PHE A 99 5.16 -9.05 -4.00
N GLU A 100 6.12 -9.45 -4.83
CA GLU A 100 7.50 -9.75 -4.46
C GLU A 100 8.41 -8.80 -5.23
N ILE A 101 9.26 -8.06 -4.50
CA ILE A 101 10.24 -7.12 -5.03
C ILE A 101 11.55 -7.92 -5.13
N THR A 102 11.67 -8.69 -6.19
CA THR A 102 12.74 -9.67 -6.35
C THR A 102 14.14 -9.05 -6.26
N SER A 103 15.03 -9.75 -5.54
CA SER A 103 16.44 -9.42 -5.38
C SER A 103 17.34 -10.62 -5.71
N ALA A 104 18.66 -10.43 -5.71
CA ALA A 104 19.62 -11.53 -5.89
C ALA A 104 19.44 -12.67 -4.88
N ALA A 105 18.95 -12.37 -3.66
CA ALA A 105 18.77 -13.37 -2.61
C ALA A 105 17.45 -14.14 -2.74
N THR A 106 16.42 -13.54 -3.35
CA THR A 106 15.05 -14.09 -3.35
C THR A 106 14.57 -14.58 -4.71
N GLN A 107 15.23 -14.18 -5.81
CA GLN A 107 14.73 -14.40 -7.18
C GLN A 107 14.37 -15.85 -7.51
N ASP A 108 15.18 -16.82 -7.08
CA ASP A 108 14.91 -18.24 -7.32
C ASP A 108 13.68 -18.72 -6.54
N GLN A 109 13.49 -18.21 -5.32
CA GLN A 109 12.34 -18.55 -4.49
C GLN A 109 11.06 -17.91 -5.05
N ASP A 110 11.13 -16.64 -5.45
CA ASP A 110 10.02 -15.88 -6.00
C ASP A 110 9.51 -16.52 -7.30
N GLN A 111 10.43 -16.89 -8.22
CA GLN A 111 10.08 -17.51 -9.49
C GLN A 111 9.70 -19.00 -9.40
N GLY A 112 10.13 -19.68 -8.34
CA GLY A 112 9.90 -21.11 -8.11
C GLY A 112 8.91 -21.39 -6.99
N PHE A 113 9.44 -21.62 -5.79
CA PHE A 113 8.68 -22.13 -4.63
C PHE A 113 7.50 -21.24 -4.26
N LYS A 114 7.71 -19.93 -4.09
CA LYS A 114 6.67 -18.99 -3.65
C LYS A 114 5.55 -18.89 -4.69
N LYS A 115 5.89 -18.78 -5.98
CA LYS A 115 4.91 -18.82 -7.07
C LYS A 115 3.99 -20.04 -6.98
N GLY A 116 4.57 -21.24 -6.86
CA GLY A 116 3.80 -22.48 -6.74
C GLY A 116 2.96 -22.54 -5.48
N LEU A 117 3.50 -22.08 -4.34
CA LEU A 117 2.77 -22.00 -3.08
C LEU A 117 1.57 -21.05 -3.19
N TYR A 118 1.76 -19.82 -3.67
CA TYR A 118 0.69 -18.84 -3.80
C TYR A 118 -0.43 -19.31 -4.73
N GLN A 119 -0.07 -20.00 -5.82
CA GLN A 119 -1.05 -20.66 -6.69
C GLN A 119 -1.90 -21.68 -5.93
N GLN A 120 -1.25 -22.55 -5.13
CA GLN A 120 -1.94 -23.57 -4.33
C GLN A 120 -2.81 -22.98 -3.21
N LEU A 121 -2.40 -21.84 -2.64
CA LEU A 121 -3.16 -21.14 -1.62
C LEU A 121 -4.39 -20.42 -2.19
N GLY A 122 -4.46 -20.21 -3.51
CA GLY A 122 -5.58 -19.51 -4.13
C GLY A 122 -5.41 -17.99 -4.19
N VAL A 123 -4.17 -17.49 -4.10
CA VAL A 123 -3.88 -16.06 -4.31
C VAL A 123 -4.29 -15.69 -5.74
N GLN A 124 -5.15 -14.68 -5.90
CA GLN A 124 -5.79 -14.39 -7.18
C GLN A 124 -4.83 -13.73 -8.17
N GLU A 125 -3.97 -12.83 -7.70
CA GLU A 125 -2.92 -12.22 -8.50
C GLU A 125 -1.56 -12.23 -7.79
N TYR A 126 -0.53 -12.57 -8.55
CA TYR A 126 0.84 -12.60 -8.06
C TYR A 126 1.76 -11.79 -8.96
N TRP A 127 2.43 -10.81 -8.38
CA TRP A 127 3.28 -9.84 -9.07
C TRP A 127 4.73 -9.98 -8.62
N GLN A 128 5.64 -10.02 -9.59
CA GLN A 128 7.08 -10.01 -9.38
C GLN A 128 7.65 -8.75 -10.00
N PHE A 129 8.29 -7.92 -9.18
CA PHE A 129 8.92 -6.68 -9.61
C PHE A 129 10.43 -6.74 -9.35
N ASP A 130 11.23 -6.51 -10.37
CA ASP A 130 12.67 -6.40 -10.30
C ASP A 130 13.08 -4.96 -10.61
N PRO A 131 13.37 -4.14 -9.57
CA PRO A 131 13.72 -2.73 -9.74
C PRO A 131 14.91 -2.51 -10.69
N LYS A 132 15.87 -3.44 -10.69
CA LYS A 132 17.12 -3.33 -11.46
C LYS A 132 17.00 -3.96 -12.85
N GLY A 133 16.12 -4.93 -13.02
CA GLY A 133 15.99 -5.71 -14.26
C GLY A 133 17.14 -6.70 -14.45
N GLU A 134 17.71 -7.23 -13.37
CA GLU A 134 18.80 -8.22 -13.38
C GLU A 134 18.29 -9.66 -13.57
N TRP A 135 17.05 -9.93 -13.18
CA TRP A 135 16.42 -11.26 -13.09
C TRP A 135 15.15 -11.37 -13.93
N ILE A 136 14.43 -10.25 -14.10
CA ILE A 136 13.21 -10.16 -14.92
C ILE A 136 13.48 -9.19 -16.06
N ALA A 137 13.53 -9.70 -17.30
CA ALA A 137 13.84 -8.89 -18.49
C ALA A 137 12.87 -7.73 -18.69
N GLU A 138 11.59 -7.95 -18.42
CA GLU A 138 10.52 -6.94 -18.50
C GLU A 138 10.44 -6.04 -17.25
N LYS A 139 11.29 -6.30 -16.24
CA LYS A 139 11.26 -5.74 -14.88
C LYS A 139 10.00 -6.05 -14.06
N LEU A 140 8.87 -6.34 -14.69
CA LEU A 140 7.61 -6.63 -14.02
C LEU A 140 6.90 -7.79 -14.70
N ARG A 141 6.41 -8.74 -13.91
CA ARG A 141 5.55 -9.84 -14.36
C ARG A 141 4.37 -10.00 -13.43
N GLY A 142 3.18 -10.17 -14.00
CA GLY A 142 1.97 -10.51 -13.28
C GLY A 142 1.46 -11.88 -13.68
N TYR A 143 0.83 -12.56 -12.73
CA TYR A 143 0.10 -13.80 -12.96
C TYR A 143 -1.27 -13.69 -12.31
N GLN A 144 -2.31 -14.14 -13.01
CA GLN A 144 -3.65 -14.31 -12.46
C GLN A 144 -3.95 -15.80 -12.30
N LEU A 145 -4.63 -16.16 -11.22
CA LEU A 145 -5.09 -17.51 -10.99
C LEU A 145 -6.33 -17.80 -11.84
N ALA A 146 -6.20 -18.73 -12.78
CA ALA A 146 -7.30 -19.18 -13.63
C ALA A 146 -7.33 -20.71 -13.64
N HIS A 147 -8.47 -21.30 -13.25
CA HIS A 147 -8.65 -22.76 -13.21
C HIS A 147 -7.58 -23.52 -12.40
N GLY A 148 -7.07 -22.90 -11.32
CA GLY A 148 -6.07 -23.49 -10.43
C GLY A 148 -4.62 -23.32 -10.89
N GLU A 149 -4.38 -22.67 -12.02
CA GLU A 149 -3.05 -22.41 -12.57
C GLU A 149 -2.81 -20.92 -12.80
N TYR A 150 -1.57 -20.48 -12.64
CA TYR A 150 -1.19 -19.11 -12.93
C TYR A 150 -0.99 -18.86 -14.42
N VAL A 151 -1.75 -17.90 -14.94
CA VAL A 151 -1.65 -17.42 -16.32
C VAL A 151 -1.05 -16.01 -16.31
N PRO A 152 -0.09 -15.68 -17.19
CA PRO A 152 0.49 -14.33 -17.26
C PRO A 152 -0.56 -13.23 -17.50
N ILE A 153 -0.30 -12.04 -16.95
CA ILE A 153 -1.05 -10.79 -17.17
C ILE A 153 -0.19 -9.86 -18.04
N PRO A 154 -0.26 -9.97 -19.38
CA PRO A 154 0.67 -9.28 -20.28
C PRO A 154 0.40 -7.78 -20.42
N ASP A 155 -0.81 -7.32 -20.13
CA ASP A 155 -1.22 -5.91 -20.18
C ASP A 155 -0.91 -5.15 -18.88
N LEU A 156 -0.39 -5.87 -17.86
CA LEU A 156 -0.08 -5.34 -16.54
C LEU A 156 -1.28 -4.69 -15.83
N CYS A 157 -2.50 -5.13 -16.15
CA CYS A 157 -3.73 -4.65 -15.53
C CYS A 157 -4.19 -5.61 -14.43
N SER A 158 -4.13 -5.17 -13.18
CA SER A 158 -4.73 -5.86 -12.04
C SER A 158 -6.25 -5.65 -12.05
N GLN A 159 -6.99 -6.73 -12.26
CA GLN A 159 -8.45 -6.73 -12.20
C GLN A 159 -8.92 -6.71 -10.75
N ILE A 160 -8.16 -7.33 -9.83
CA ILE A 160 -8.51 -7.31 -8.40
C ILE A 160 -8.37 -5.90 -7.83
N LEU A 161 -7.27 -5.21 -8.13
CA LEU A 161 -7.03 -3.84 -7.63
C LEU A 161 -7.74 -2.79 -8.47
N GLN A 162 -8.14 -3.09 -9.71
CA GLN A 162 -8.58 -2.12 -10.71
C GLN A 162 -7.49 -1.05 -10.98
N LEU A 163 -6.25 -1.52 -11.09
CA LEU A 163 -5.06 -0.69 -11.33
C LEU A 163 -4.26 -1.26 -12.51
N ARG A 164 -3.77 -0.39 -13.38
CA ARG A 164 -2.68 -0.69 -14.31
C ARG A 164 -1.35 -0.41 -13.63
N LEU A 165 -0.43 -1.37 -13.70
CA LEU A 165 0.89 -1.27 -13.12
C LEU A 165 1.89 -0.81 -14.19
N SER A 166 2.88 -0.03 -13.79
CA SER A 166 3.95 0.45 -14.67
C SER A 166 5.24 0.59 -13.90
N VAL A 167 6.37 0.32 -14.55
CA VAL A 167 7.69 0.56 -13.98
C VAL A 167 8.18 1.94 -14.41
N GLU A 168 8.42 2.82 -13.44
CA GLU A 168 8.93 4.17 -13.68
C GLU A 168 10.24 4.35 -12.92
N ALA A 169 11.31 4.58 -13.68
CA ALA A 169 12.70 4.50 -13.20
C ALA A 169 13.00 3.14 -12.55
N GLN A 170 12.86 3.04 -11.23
CA GLN A 170 13.08 1.82 -10.45
C GLN A 170 11.97 1.59 -9.40
N LEU A 171 10.82 2.26 -9.56
CA LEU A 171 9.66 2.12 -8.69
C LEU A 171 8.47 1.56 -9.46
N LEU A 172 7.60 0.86 -8.74
CA LEU A 172 6.33 0.39 -9.25
C LEU A 172 5.28 1.48 -9.06
N SER A 173 4.75 1.98 -10.17
CA SER A 173 3.68 2.98 -10.22
C SER A 173 2.35 2.32 -10.58
N PHE A 174 1.27 2.91 -10.08
CA PHE A 174 -0.09 2.41 -10.27
C PHE A 174 -0.95 3.50 -10.89
N TYR A 175 -1.79 3.11 -11.85
CA TYR A 175 -2.73 3.97 -12.55
C TYR A 175 -4.12 3.39 -12.41
N ARG A 176 -5.11 4.20 -12.08
CA ARG A 176 -6.48 3.71 -11.96
C ARG A 176 -7.02 3.31 -13.33
N LEU A 177 -7.69 2.16 -13.43
CA LEU A 177 -8.27 1.72 -14.70
C LEU A 177 -9.48 2.56 -15.15
N ASP A 178 -10.14 3.24 -14.21
CA ASP A 178 -11.33 4.05 -14.48
C ASP A 178 -11.01 5.49 -14.93
N THR A 179 -9.96 6.10 -14.38
CA THR A 179 -9.60 7.50 -14.64
C THR A 179 -8.25 7.69 -15.32
N ASP A 180 -7.43 6.64 -15.42
CA ASP A 180 -6.01 6.69 -15.80
C ASP A 180 -5.16 7.63 -14.92
N GLU A 181 -5.67 7.99 -13.74
CA GLU A 181 -4.95 8.80 -12.76
C GLU A 181 -3.87 7.96 -12.08
N LYS A 182 -2.66 8.50 -11.99
CA LYS A 182 -1.56 7.90 -11.26
C LYS A 182 -1.81 8.01 -9.74
N LEU A 183 -1.66 6.91 -9.01
CA LEU A 183 -1.65 6.95 -7.55
C LEU A 183 -0.40 7.69 -7.06
N PRO A 184 -0.53 8.65 -6.13
CA PRO A 184 0.61 9.41 -5.63
C PRO A 184 1.53 8.53 -4.78
N ILE A 185 2.83 8.74 -4.89
CA ILE A 185 3.82 8.21 -3.95
C ILE A 185 4.08 9.21 -2.81
N LEU A 186 4.86 8.82 -1.80
CA LEU A 186 5.15 9.66 -0.64
C LEU A 186 5.71 11.04 -1.03
N GLU A 187 6.58 11.09 -2.02
CA GLU A 187 7.18 12.33 -2.53
C GLU A 187 6.13 13.26 -3.13
N ASP A 188 5.19 12.71 -3.93
CA ASP A 188 4.08 13.46 -4.51
C ASP A 188 3.18 14.03 -3.41
N MET A 189 2.88 13.22 -2.40
CA MET A 189 2.06 13.63 -1.25
C MET A 189 2.74 14.73 -0.43
N ALA A 190 4.05 14.60 -0.18
CA ALA A 190 4.82 15.60 0.55
C ALA A 190 4.85 16.93 -0.20
N LEU A 191 5.04 16.90 -1.51
CA LEU A 191 5.01 18.08 -2.36
C LEU A 191 3.63 18.74 -2.35
N ALA A 192 2.55 17.95 -2.50
CA ALA A 192 1.18 18.44 -2.45
C ALA A 192 0.86 19.09 -1.10
N LEU A 193 1.29 18.48 0.01
CA LEU A 193 1.11 19.04 1.35
C LEU A 193 1.88 20.35 1.53
N GLN A 194 3.12 20.43 1.06
CA GLN A 194 3.92 21.66 1.13
C GLN A 194 3.26 22.80 0.33
N GLN A 195 2.74 22.50 -0.85
CA GLN A 195 2.00 23.46 -1.67
C GLN A 195 0.72 23.92 -0.99
N ALA A 196 -0.06 23.01 -0.41
CA ALA A 196 -1.29 23.33 0.32
C ALA A 196 -1.02 24.23 1.53
N VAL A 197 0.03 23.92 2.31
CA VAL A 197 0.46 24.75 3.45
C VAL A 197 0.84 26.16 2.98
N SER A 198 1.68 26.27 1.94
CA SER A 198 2.10 27.57 1.42
C SER A 198 0.93 28.41 0.89
N GLN A 199 -0.04 27.77 0.23
CA GLN A 199 -1.25 28.45 -0.25
C GLN A 199 -2.12 28.94 0.92
N ALA A 200 -2.33 28.11 1.94
CA ALA A 200 -3.09 28.47 3.12
C ALA A 200 -2.44 29.64 3.89
N GLU A 201 -1.12 29.64 4.04
CA GLU A 201 -0.37 30.75 4.66
C GLU A 201 -0.51 32.04 3.86
N ALA A 202 -0.40 31.97 2.53
CA ALA A 202 -0.56 33.12 1.66
C ALA A 202 -1.99 33.70 1.74
N GLU A 203 -3.01 32.83 1.80
CA GLU A 203 -4.41 33.24 1.96
C GLU A 203 -4.64 33.89 3.33
N GLN A 204 -4.12 33.31 4.41
CA GLN A 204 -4.21 33.90 5.75
C GLN A 204 -3.55 35.28 5.82
N GLN A 205 -2.37 35.45 5.21
CA GLN A 205 -1.69 36.74 5.18
C GLN A 205 -2.48 37.79 4.40
N ARG A 206 -3.11 37.40 3.28
CA ARG A 206 -3.98 38.29 2.50
C ARG A 206 -5.22 38.69 3.30
N ALA A 207 -5.90 37.73 3.92
CA ALA A 207 -7.06 38.00 4.76
C ALA A 207 -6.71 38.92 5.94
N GLU A 208 -5.57 38.71 6.60
CA GLU A 208 -5.09 39.58 7.68
C GLU A 208 -4.77 41.00 7.17
N GLN A 209 -4.10 41.13 6.03
CA GLN A 209 -3.83 42.44 5.44
C GLN A 209 -5.10 43.18 5.05
N GLU A 210 -6.09 42.48 4.49
CA GLU A 210 -7.40 43.04 4.17
C GLU A 210 -8.15 43.47 5.42
N ARG A 211 -8.13 42.66 6.49
CA ARG A 211 -8.71 43.02 7.79
C ARG A 211 -8.09 44.29 8.35
N LEU A 212 -6.76 44.37 8.41
CA LEU A 212 -6.05 45.54 8.92
C LEU A 212 -6.25 46.79 8.05
N ARG A 213 -6.49 46.63 6.74
CA ARG A 213 -6.85 47.74 5.85
C ARG A 213 -8.28 48.20 6.09
N ALA A 214 -9.23 47.27 6.22
CA ALA A 214 -10.62 47.56 6.53
C ALA A 214 -10.75 48.28 7.88
N GLU A 215 -10.05 47.82 8.92
CA GLU A 215 -10.01 48.46 10.24
C GLU A 215 -9.47 49.90 10.16
N ARG A 216 -8.35 50.11 9.47
CA ARG A 216 -7.77 51.46 9.27
C ARG A 216 -8.68 52.40 8.48
N LEU A 217 -9.39 51.88 7.48
CA LEU A 217 -10.36 52.67 6.71
C LEU A 217 -11.58 53.02 7.57
N ALA A 218 -12.09 52.06 8.35
CA ALA A 218 -13.19 52.29 9.28
C ALA A 218 -12.83 53.34 10.34
N GLU A 219 -11.61 53.31 10.87
CA GLU A 219 -11.11 54.32 11.81
C GLU A 219 -11.06 55.73 11.18
N LYS A 220 -10.51 55.85 9.97
CA LYS A 220 -10.51 57.13 9.23
C LYS A 220 -11.91 57.65 8.90
N LEU A 221 -12.85 56.76 8.56
CA LEU A 221 -14.24 57.15 8.32
C LEU A 221 -14.90 57.71 9.59
N ARG A 222 -14.63 57.10 10.75
CA ARG A 222 -15.08 57.60 12.06
C ARG A 222 -14.49 58.98 12.37
N GLU A 223 -13.20 59.20 12.10
CA GLU A 223 -12.56 60.53 12.26
C GLU A 223 -13.20 61.61 11.38
N LEU A 224 -13.66 61.25 10.18
CA LEU A 224 -14.37 62.15 9.26
C LEU A 224 -15.85 62.34 9.62
N GLY A 225 -16.34 61.73 10.70
CA GLY A 225 -17.72 61.87 11.18
C GLY A 225 -18.74 60.94 10.53
N PHE A 226 -18.28 59.95 9.76
CA PHE A 226 -19.15 58.92 9.16
C PHE A 226 -19.17 57.66 10.03
N ASN A 227 -20.34 57.02 10.16
CA ASN A 227 -20.45 55.73 10.83
C ASN A 227 -20.27 54.58 9.81
N PRO A 228 -19.12 53.86 9.81
CA PRO A 228 -18.86 52.79 8.85
C PRO A 228 -19.79 51.58 8.98
N ASP A 229 -20.47 51.41 10.13
CA ASP A 229 -21.40 50.29 10.36
C ASP A 229 -22.82 50.56 9.82
N GLN A 230 -23.03 51.73 9.21
CA GLN A 230 -24.32 52.17 8.62
C GLN A 230 -24.24 52.42 7.10
N LEU A 231 -23.11 52.08 6.48
CA LEU A 231 -22.87 52.08 5.04
C LEU A 231 -23.06 50.67 4.47
#